data_AF-G8FGQ1-F1
#
_entry.id   AF-G8FGQ1-F1
#
_cell.length_a   1.000
_cell.length_b   1.000
_cell.length_c   1.000
_cell.angle_alpha   90.00
_cell.angle_beta   90.00
_cell.angle_gamma   90.00
#
_symmetry.space_group_name_H-M   'P 1'
#
loop_
_entity.id
_entity.type
_entity.pdbx_description
1 polymer ?
#
loop_
_entity_poly.entity_id
_entity_poly.type
_entity_poly.pdbx_seq_one_letter_code
_entity_poly.pdbx_strand_id
1 'polypeptide(L)'
;FKPDPRFEEAKKLIRSGAFGSYDYNPLLDSLEGNTGYGRGDYFLVGHDFPSYIDAQSRVDEAYEDRRRWLKMSILSTAGSGKFSSDRTISQYAKEIWDIKGCPVP
;
A
#
# COMPACT_ATOMS: atom_id res chain seq x y z
N PHE A 1 -21.91 -6.15 -2.76
CA PHE A 1 -20.91 -5.29 -3.43
C PHE A 1 -20.91 -5.63 -4.92
N LYS A 2 -20.82 -4.64 -5.81
CA LYS A 2 -20.69 -4.89 -7.26
C LYS A 2 -19.27 -4.48 -7.67
N PRO A 3 -18.41 -5.42 -8.08
CA PRO A 3 -17.03 -5.12 -8.43
C PRO A 3 -16.95 -4.24 -9.69
N ASP A 4 -15.92 -3.40 -9.74
CA ASP A 4 -15.61 -2.58 -10.92
C ASP A 4 -15.29 -3.49 -12.13
N PRO A 5 -15.73 -3.16 -13.34
CA PRO A 5 -15.46 -3.98 -14.53
C PRO A 5 -13.96 -4.25 -14.78
N ARG A 6 -13.09 -3.29 -14.46
CA ARG A 6 -11.63 -3.43 -14.61
C ARG A 6 -11.06 -4.49 -13.67
N PHE A 7 -11.66 -4.65 -12.48
CA PHE A 7 -11.27 -5.67 -11.51
C PHE A 7 -11.63 -7.08 -12.01
N GLU A 8 -12.84 -7.24 -12.58
CA GLU A 8 -13.25 -8.52 -13.19
C GLU A 8 -12.42 -8.87 -14.42
N GLU A 9 -12.07 -7.88 -15.25
CA GLU A 9 -11.17 -8.07 -16.39
C GLU A 9 -9.78 -8.55 -15.95
N ALA A 10 -9.21 -7.93 -14.92
CA ALA A 10 -7.93 -8.35 -14.35
C ALA A 10 -7.98 -9.79 -13.83
N LYS A 11 -9.01 -10.17 -13.06
CA LYS A 11 -9.20 -11.56 -12.59
C LYS A 11 -9.31 -12.53 -13.77
N LYS A 12 -10.06 -12.18 -14.81
CA LYS A 12 -10.24 -13.01 -16.01
C LYS A 12 -8.92 -13.19 -16.77
N LEU A 13 -8.12 -12.13 -16.89
CA LEU A 13 -6.80 -12.21 -17.52
C LEU A 13 -5.87 -13.15 -16.75
N ILE A 14 -5.86 -13.08 -15.42
CA ILE A 14 -5.08 -14.00 -14.58
C ILE A 14 -5.55 -15.45 -14.78
N ARG A 15 -6.87 -15.69 -14.83
CA ARG A 15 -7.46 -17.02 -15.10
C ARG A 15 -7.21 -17.53 -16.53
N SER A 16 -6.83 -16.68 -17.47
CA SER A 16 -6.67 -17.06 -18.88
C SER A 16 -5.44 -17.93 -19.16
N GLY A 17 -4.52 -18.09 -18.19
CA GLY A 17 -3.26 -18.79 -18.38
C GLY A 17 -2.16 -17.94 -19.03
N ALA A 18 -2.39 -16.63 -19.21
CA ALA A 18 -1.41 -15.70 -19.78
C ALA A 18 -0.09 -15.64 -18.98
N PHE A 19 -0.10 -15.98 -17.69
CA PHE A 19 1.06 -15.92 -16.79
C PHE A 19 1.71 -17.30 -16.55
N GLY A 20 1.45 -18.28 -17.42
CA GLY A 20 2.03 -19.62 -17.34
C GLY A 20 1.03 -20.70 -16.92
N SER A 21 1.55 -21.88 -16.60
CA SER A 21 0.73 -23.08 -16.33
C SER A 21 0.25 -23.22 -14.89
N TYR A 22 0.57 -22.27 -14.01
CA TYR A 22 0.16 -22.34 -12.60
C TYR A 22 -1.33 -22.02 -12.45
N ASP A 23 -2.05 -22.78 -11.62
CA ASP A 23 -3.46 -22.54 -11.34
C ASP A 23 -3.62 -21.48 -10.24
N TYR A 24 -4.04 -20.28 -10.64
CA TYR A 24 -4.31 -19.16 -9.74
C TYR A 24 -5.73 -19.16 -9.16
N ASN A 25 -6.60 -20.12 -9.50
CA ASN A 25 -7.97 -20.15 -8.98
C ASN A 25 -8.04 -20.21 -7.44
N PRO A 26 -7.24 -21.04 -6.73
CA PRO A 26 -7.27 -21.07 -5.27
C PRO A 26 -6.93 -19.72 -4.61
N LEU A 27 -6.07 -18.92 -5.26
CA LEU A 27 -5.76 -17.56 -4.80
C LEU A 27 -6.95 -16.62 -5.05
N LEU A 28 -7.48 -16.61 -6.27
CA LEU A 28 -8.58 -15.72 -6.66
C LEU A 28 -9.87 -16.04 -5.93
N ASP A 29 -10.11 -17.28 -5.53
CA ASP A 29 -11.28 -17.71 -4.75
C ASP A 29 -11.40 -17.00 -3.40
N SER A 30 -10.28 -16.48 -2.85
CA SER A 30 -10.30 -15.65 -1.64
C SER A 30 -11.01 -14.30 -1.86
N LEU A 31 -11.05 -13.83 -3.10
CA LEU A 31 -11.70 -12.59 -3.52
C LEU A 31 -13.15 -12.82 -4.00
N GLU A 32 -13.60 -14.07 -3.99
CA GLU A 32 -14.91 -14.48 -4.50
C GLU A 32 -15.85 -14.91 -3.36
N GLY A 33 -17.15 -14.85 -3.64
CA GLY A 33 -18.20 -15.15 -2.66
C GLY A 33 -18.58 -13.93 -1.82
N ASN A 34 -19.56 -14.10 -0.94
CA ASN A 34 -20.05 -13.03 -0.06
C ASN A 34 -19.79 -13.31 1.43
N THR A 35 -19.57 -14.57 1.80
CA THR A 35 -19.33 -15.02 3.18
C THR A 35 -18.45 -16.28 3.18
N GLY A 36 -17.83 -16.59 4.32
CA GLY A 36 -17.00 -17.79 4.52
C GLY A 36 -15.56 -17.46 4.91
N TYR A 37 -14.95 -18.30 5.76
CA TYR A 37 -13.56 -18.10 6.20
C TYR A 37 -12.60 -18.19 5.00
N GLY A 38 -11.73 -17.19 4.86
CA GLY A 38 -10.77 -17.10 3.76
C GLY A 38 -11.39 -16.71 2.40
N ARG A 39 -12.63 -16.21 2.37
CA ARG A 39 -13.36 -15.83 1.15
C ARG A 39 -14.05 -14.48 1.31
N GLY A 40 -14.67 -14.02 0.23
CA GLY A 40 -15.54 -12.85 0.23
C GLY A 40 -14.80 -11.52 0.24
N ASP A 41 -13.55 -11.49 -0.23
CA ASP A 41 -12.76 -10.27 -0.34
C ASP A 41 -12.71 -9.48 0.98
N TYR A 42 -12.38 -10.19 2.07
CA TYR A 42 -12.40 -9.63 3.43
C TYR A 42 -11.51 -8.39 3.59
N PHE A 43 -10.44 -8.30 2.79
CA PHE A 43 -9.50 -7.19 2.81
C PHE A 43 -9.84 -6.07 1.81
N LEU A 44 -11.04 -6.12 1.21
CA LEU A 44 -11.58 -5.06 0.36
C LEU A 44 -10.73 -4.77 -0.90
N VAL A 45 -10.04 -5.79 -1.43
CA VAL A 45 -9.17 -5.65 -2.60
C VAL A 45 -9.97 -5.20 -3.82
N GLY A 46 -11.10 -5.86 -4.10
CA GLY A 46 -11.97 -5.51 -5.21
C GLY A 46 -12.73 -4.20 -5.00
N HIS A 47 -13.03 -3.87 -3.75
CA HIS A 47 -13.67 -2.60 -3.37
C HIS A 47 -12.75 -1.39 -3.61
N ASP A 48 -11.51 -1.46 -3.15
CA ASP A 48 -10.57 -0.35 -3.25
C ASP A 48 -9.87 -0.28 -4.62
N PHE A 49 -9.91 -1.36 -5.41
CA PHE A 49 -9.31 -1.45 -6.74
C PHE A 49 -9.57 -0.24 -7.65
N PRO A 50 -10.83 0.20 -7.92
CA PRO A 50 -11.08 1.37 -8.76
C PRO A 50 -10.37 2.63 -8.25
N SER A 51 -10.46 2.91 -6.95
CA SER A 51 -9.82 4.08 -6.34
C SER A 51 -8.29 4.01 -6.41
N TYR A 52 -7.72 2.80 -6.31
CA TYR A 52 -6.30 2.55 -6.43
C TYR A 52 -5.81 2.80 -7.86
N ILE A 53 -6.52 2.30 -8.87
CA ILE A 53 -6.20 2.54 -10.28
C ILE A 53 -6.31 4.04 -10.61
N ASP A 54 -7.34 4.72 -10.13
CA ASP A 54 -7.49 6.17 -10.34
C ASP A 54 -6.39 6.97 -9.61
N ALA A 55 -5.89 6.49 -8.47
CA ALA A 55 -4.72 7.05 -7.82
C ALA A 55 -3.44 6.85 -8.66
N GLN A 56 -3.26 5.70 -9.29
CA GLN A 56 -2.13 5.44 -10.19
C GLN A 56 -2.16 6.37 -11.41
N SER A 57 -3.33 6.61 -12.03
CA SER A 57 -3.44 7.59 -13.12
C SER A 57 -2.98 8.99 -12.72
N ARG A 58 -3.31 9.44 -11.50
CA ARG A 58 -2.82 10.71 -10.95
C ARG A 58 -1.31 10.71 -10.69
N VAL A 59 -0.73 9.56 -10.37
CA VAL A 59 0.73 9.40 -10.24
C VAL A 59 1.39 9.58 -11.60
N ASP A 60 0.86 8.96 -12.66
CA ASP A 60 1.37 9.09 -14.02
C ASP A 60 1.35 10.55 -14.48
N GLU A 61 0.20 11.24 -14.35
CA GLU A 61 0.07 12.68 -14.65
C GLU A 61 1.08 13.54 -13.87
N ALA A 62 1.29 13.22 -12.60
CA ALA A 62 2.24 13.97 -11.77
C ALA A 62 3.70 13.66 -12.11
N TYR A 63 3.98 12.48 -12.65
CA TYR A 63 5.33 12.05 -13.05
C TYR A 63 5.78 12.69 -14.38
N GLU A 64 4.84 12.91 -15.30
CA GLU A 64 5.09 13.64 -16.55
C GLU A 64 5.58 15.07 -16.27
N ASP A 65 4.99 15.77 -15.30
CA ASP A 65 5.52 17.05 -14.80
C ASP A 65 6.72 16.84 -13.87
N ARG A 66 7.91 16.76 -14.47
CA ARG A 66 9.18 16.60 -13.75
C ARG A 66 9.41 17.66 -12.67
N ARG A 67 8.99 18.92 -12.89
CA ARG A 67 9.22 20.00 -11.92
C ARG A 67 8.32 19.80 -10.69
N ARG A 68 7.05 19.46 -10.91
CA ARG A 68 6.12 19.10 -9.83
C ARG A 68 6.61 17.87 -9.08
N TRP A 69 7.02 16.82 -9.78
CA TRP A 69 7.52 15.58 -9.16
C TRP A 69 8.73 15.82 -8.26
N LEU A 70 9.75 16.54 -8.75
CA LEU A 70 10.95 16.86 -7.97
C LEU A 70 10.61 17.70 -6.74
N LYS A 71 9.71 18.69 -6.89
CA LYS A 71 9.24 19.49 -5.75
C LYS A 71 8.56 18.61 -4.69
N MET A 72 7.69 17.68 -5.08
CA MET A 72 7.03 16.76 -4.15
C MET A 72 8.05 15.88 -3.41
N SER A 73 9.05 15.34 -4.13
CA SER A 73 10.11 14.53 -3.54
C SER A 73 10.93 15.29 -2.50
N ILE A 74 11.38 16.51 -2.82
CA ILE A 74 12.16 17.35 -1.88
C ILE A 74 11.33 17.68 -0.62
N LEU A 75 10.06 18.04 -0.80
CA LEU A 75 9.16 18.35 0.32
C LEU A 75 8.89 17.12 1.20
N SER A 76 8.82 15.93 0.60
CA SER A 76 8.67 14.67 1.34
C SER A 76 9.85 14.45 2.29
N THR A 77 11.09 14.59 1.82
CA THR A 77 12.28 14.51 2.69
C THR A 77 12.29 15.61 3.74
N ALA A 78 12.00 16.86 3.36
CA ALA A 78 11.98 17.99 4.29
C ALA A 78 10.92 17.82 5.40
N GLY A 79 9.79 17.17 5.13
CA GLY A 79 8.73 16.90 6.09
C GLY A 79 8.91 15.65 6.97
N SER A 80 9.95 14.85 6.73
CA SER A 80 10.09 13.52 7.35
C SER A 80 10.69 13.53 8.76
N GLY A 81 11.09 14.69 9.30
CA GLY A 81 11.81 14.78 10.58
C GLY A 81 11.07 14.16 11.78
N LYS A 82 9.74 14.19 11.79
CA LYS A 82 8.91 13.61 12.87
C LYS A 82 9.11 12.08 12.99
N PHE A 83 9.45 11.40 11.91
CA PHE A 83 9.58 9.95 11.86
C PHE A 83 10.98 9.44 12.25
N SER A 84 11.89 10.31 12.71
CA SER A 84 13.19 9.88 13.24
C SER A 84 13.01 8.97 14.45
N SER A 85 13.73 7.85 14.45
CA SER A 85 13.82 6.93 15.59
C SER A 85 14.41 7.61 16.82
N ASP A 86 15.32 8.58 16.66
CA ASP A 86 15.96 9.28 17.78
C ASP A 86 14.93 9.99 18.66
N ARG A 87 13.92 10.58 18.03
CA ARG A 87 12.78 11.19 18.72
C ARG A 87 11.99 10.14 19.50
N THR A 88 11.72 8.99 18.88
CA THR A 88 10.99 7.89 19.54
C THR A 88 11.79 7.32 20.72
N ILE A 89 13.08 7.06 20.55
CA ILE A 89 13.97 6.57 21.62
C ILE A 89 14.07 7.59 22.76
N SER A 90 14.17 8.89 22.44
CA SER A 90 14.19 9.95 23.45
C SER A 90 12.88 10.01 24.26
N GLN A 91 11.73 9.79 23.62
CA GLN A 91 10.44 9.70 24.31
C GLN A 91 10.38 8.48 25.24
N TYR A 92 10.75 7.30 24.75
CA TYR A 92 10.81 6.10 25.58
C TYR A 92 11.76 6.26 26.76
N ALA A 93 12.96 6.81 26.52
CA ALA A 93 13.96 7.06 27.55
C ALA A 93 13.44 7.95 28.67
N LYS A 94 12.68 9.00 28.33
CA LYS A 94 12.15 9.97 29.29
C LYS A 94 10.86 9.52 29.98
N GLU A 95 9.91 8.96 29.23
CA GLU A 95 8.53 8.75 29.71
C GLU A 95 8.29 7.34 30.25
N ILE A 96 9.12 6.36 29.88
CA ILE A 96 8.93 4.96 30.25
C ILE A 96 10.13 4.40 31.00
N TRP A 97 11.34 4.57 30.47
CA TRP A 97 12.54 3.92 31.02
C TRP A 97 13.24 4.72 32.11
N ASP A 98 12.97 6.03 32.20
CA ASP A 98 13.64 6.97 33.09
C ASP A 98 15.19 6.88 33.03
N ILE A 99 15.72 6.82 31.80
CA ILE A 99 17.17 6.79 31.54
C ILE A 99 17.64 8.04 30.80
N LYS A 100 18.92 8.37 30.97
CA LYS A 100 19.60 9.49 30.29
C LYS A 100 20.83 9.00 29.53
N GLY A 101 21.24 9.75 28.51
CA GLY A 101 22.46 9.45 27.75
C GLY A 101 23.70 9.41 28.65
N CYS A 102 24.56 8.42 28.41
CA CYS A 102 25.84 8.25 29.09
C CYS A 102 26.96 8.20 28.03
N PRO A 103 27.48 9.37 27.59
CA PRO A 103 28.57 9.42 26.61
C PRO A 103 29.84 8.76 27.19
N VAL A 104 30.51 7.94 26.38
CA VAL A 104 31.81 7.36 26.74
C VAL A 104 32.90 8.44 26.56
N PRO A 105 33.82 8.61 27.54
CA PRO A 105 34.90 9.61 27.47
C PRO A 105 35.89 9.39 26.33
#